data_AF-A0A957MEB3-F1
#
_entry.id   AF-A0A957MEB3-F1
#
_cell.length_a   1.000
_cell.length_b   1.000
_cell.length_c   1.000
_cell.angle_alpha   90.00
_cell.angle_beta   90.00
_cell.angle_gamma   90.00
#
_symmetry.space_group_name_H-M   'P 1'
#
loop_
_entity.id
_entity.type
_entity.pdbx_description
1 polymer ?
#
loop_
_entity_poly.entity_id
_entity_poly.type
_entity_poly.pdbx_seq_one_letter_code
_entity_poly.pdbx_strand_id
1 'polypeptide(L)'
;VEPSYRQVEDAVHYSDDPALIGMSFALHVRVRVEGSGTVEAADATTLRVHGADAVVLVVTAATSFAGFDRPPALGDVDPAAAAAQALAAAAVQPYATARAAHVADHQALYRRVRLDLGSGSTADLPTDERIRRYAAQPDPALVTLLFQYGRYLLIASSRPGTQPANLQGIWNDEVRPPWSSNYTVNINTQMNYWPAEPTNLAECHTPLFSFIAELSENGRRTAATNYGAPGWVAHHNADLWRQSAPVGAFGWGDPVWACWPMAAPWLCQHLWEHYAFGGNRSFLAEHAYPLMKGAAEFGLAWLVEHEGRLVTAPATSPENKFTTPDGQRAAVSAASTMDMALLHDLFTNCIETATILDIDGEFRATLQSARERLYPPRIGQHGQLQEWWQDWDDPDDHHRHTSHLFGLHPGRQITRTGTPELFAAAQRSLELRGDGGTGWSMAWKVNFWARFHDGDHA
;
A
#
# COMPACT_ATOMS: atom_id res chain seq x y z
N VAL A 1 -19.42 -2.60 -9.55
CA VAL A 1 -19.31 -1.12 -9.58
C VAL A 1 -18.13 -0.76 -10.46
N GLU A 2 -18.34 0.03 -11.48
CA GLU A 2 -17.31 0.48 -12.41
C GLU A 2 -16.57 1.72 -11.85
N PRO A 3 -15.24 1.83 -12.04
CA PRO A 3 -14.45 2.95 -11.54
C PRO A 3 -14.98 4.31 -12.02
N SER A 4 -14.80 5.38 -11.24
CA SER A 4 -15.29 6.73 -11.56
C SER A 4 -14.78 7.29 -12.88
N TYR A 5 -13.58 6.92 -13.30
CA TYR A 5 -12.99 7.36 -14.57
C TYR A 5 -13.54 6.64 -15.80
N ARG A 6 -14.37 5.60 -15.64
CA ARG A 6 -15.09 4.98 -16.76
C ARG A 6 -16.46 5.62 -16.94
N GLN A 7 -16.67 6.25 -18.08
CA GLN A 7 -17.97 6.78 -18.47
C GLN A 7 -18.80 5.65 -19.09
N VAL A 8 -19.56 4.96 -18.24
CA VAL A 8 -20.52 3.92 -18.62
C VAL A 8 -21.89 4.29 -18.06
N GLU A 9 -22.95 3.95 -18.79
CA GLU A 9 -24.34 4.31 -18.44
C GLU A 9 -24.78 3.66 -17.12
N ASP A 10 -24.53 2.36 -16.97
CA ASP A 10 -24.86 1.59 -15.76
C ASP A 10 -23.60 1.30 -14.94
N ALA A 11 -23.03 2.29 -14.26
CA ALA A 11 -21.81 2.06 -13.49
C ALA A 11 -22.01 1.19 -12.22
N VAL A 12 -23.25 1.00 -11.77
CA VAL A 12 -23.58 0.18 -10.60
C VAL A 12 -24.58 -0.88 -11.04
N HIS A 13 -24.12 -2.13 -11.11
CA HIS A 13 -24.94 -3.28 -11.47
C HIS A 13 -25.39 -4.01 -10.21
N TYR A 14 -26.70 -4.26 -10.13
CA TYR A 14 -27.30 -5.18 -9.17
C TYR A 14 -27.73 -6.44 -9.92
N SER A 15 -27.52 -7.61 -9.31
CA SER A 15 -27.87 -8.90 -9.88
C SER A 15 -28.71 -9.69 -8.88
N ASP A 16 -29.71 -10.41 -9.38
CA ASP A 16 -30.49 -11.38 -8.62
C ASP A 16 -29.89 -12.80 -8.69
N ASP A 17 -28.86 -13.02 -9.52
CA ASP A 17 -28.11 -14.28 -9.55
C ASP A 17 -27.33 -14.43 -8.24
N PRO A 18 -27.58 -15.47 -7.42
CA PRO A 18 -26.90 -15.68 -6.15
C PRO A 18 -25.36 -15.71 -6.23
N ALA A 19 -24.80 -16.06 -7.39
CA ALA A 19 -23.35 -16.03 -7.61
C ALA A 19 -22.80 -14.61 -7.85
N LEU A 20 -23.66 -13.65 -8.18
CA LEU A 20 -23.33 -12.27 -8.53
C LEU A 20 -23.96 -11.23 -7.57
N ILE A 21 -24.76 -11.66 -6.60
CA ILE A 21 -25.31 -10.78 -5.56
C ILE A 21 -24.16 -10.16 -4.77
N GLY A 22 -24.17 -8.84 -4.69
CA GLY A 22 -23.20 -8.06 -3.92
C GLY A 22 -23.35 -8.28 -2.41
N MET A 23 -22.35 -7.80 -1.67
CA MET A 23 -22.32 -7.87 -0.21
C MET A 23 -23.50 -7.13 0.43
N SER A 24 -24.13 -7.74 1.43
CA SER A 24 -25.13 -7.07 2.27
C SER A 24 -24.47 -6.46 3.51
N PHE A 25 -25.12 -5.47 4.11
CA PHE A 25 -24.62 -4.78 5.29
C PHE A 25 -25.77 -4.42 6.23
N ALA A 26 -25.44 -4.24 7.50
CA ALA A 26 -26.37 -3.75 8.51
C ALA A 26 -25.66 -2.73 9.40
N LEU A 27 -26.38 -1.67 9.78
CA LEU A 27 -25.95 -0.67 10.72
C LEU A 27 -27.01 -0.55 11.81
N HIS A 28 -26.60 -0.74 13.06
CA HIS A 28 -27.48 -0.61 14.22
C HIS A 28 -27.04 0.57 15.09
N VAL A 29 -28.02 1.34 15.55
CA VAL A 29 -27.80 2.46 16.48
C VAL A 29 -28.61 2.24 17.74
N ARG A 30 -27.97 2.36 18.91
CA ARG A 30 -28.66 2.46 20.19
C ARG A 30 -28.42 3.82 20.80
N VAL A 31 -29.52 4.49 21.14
CA VAL A 31 -29.52 5.75 21.87
C VAL A 31 -29.70 5.45 23.35
N ARG A 32 -28.75 5.90 24.17
CA ARG A 32 -28.84 5.86 25.63
C ARG A 32 -28.92 7.27 26.16
N VAL A 33 -29.84 7.50 27.09
CA VAL A 33 -30.01 8.78 27.77
C VAL A 33 -29.45 8.67 29.17
N GLU A 34 -28.82 9.74 29.64
CA GLU A 34 -28.44 9.92 31.04
C GLU A 34 -29.43 10.90 31.68
N GLY A 35 -29.75 10.68 32.97
CA GLY A 35 -30.75 11.45 33.70
C GLY A 35 -32.18 10.91 33.51
N SER A 36 -33.17 11.80 33.59
CA SER A 36 -34.60 11.44 33.50
C SER A 36 -35.17 11.45 32.08
N GLY A 37 -34.33 11.63 31.06
CA GLY A 37 -34.76 11.67 29.68
C GLY A 37 -35.37 10.36 29.20
N THR A 38 -36.10 10.42 28.08
CA THR A 38 -36.69 9.25 27.43
C THR A 38 -36.31 9.19 25.95
N VAL A 39 -36.34 7.98 25.39
CA VAL A 39 -36.17 7.73 23.95
C VAL A 39 -37.41 7.02 23.44
N GLU A 40 -38.00 7.54 22.37
CA GLU A 40 -39.12 6.90 21.66
C GLU A 40 -38.80 6.74 20.17
N ALA A 41 -39.33 5.69 19.54
CA ALA A 41 -39.41 5.63 18.09
C ALA A 41 -40.58 6.51 17.64
N ALA A 42 -40.26 7.65 17.02
CA ALA A 42 -41.28 8.55 16.49
C ALA A 42 -41.95 7.94 15.24
N ASP A 43 -41.19 7.22 14.43
CA ASP A 43 -41.64 6.44 13.27
C ASP A 43 -40.61 5.34 12.93
N ALA A 44 -40.76 4.69 11.77
CA ALA A 44 -39.88 3.61 11.30
C ALA A 44 -38.43 4.05 11.00
N THR A 45 -38.17 5.36 10.89
CA THR A 45 -36.89 5.95 10.48
C THR A 45 -36.33 6.94 11.51
N THR A 46 -37.11 7.33 12.52
CA THR A 46 -36.78 8.42 13.44
C THR A 46 -36.84 7.98 14.90
N LEU A 47 -35.74 8.19 15.64
CA LEU A 47 -35.71 8.13 17.10
C LEU A 47 -35.77 9.55 17.67
N ARG A 48 -36.62 9.78 18.68
CA ARG A 48 -36.73 11.07 19.37
C ARG A 48 -36.31 10.94 20.82
N VAL A 49 -35.50 11.90 21.27
CA VAL A 49 -35.02 12.01 22.66
C VAL A 49 -35.69 13.21 23.32
N HIS A 50 -36.23 13.01 24.52
CA HIS A 50 -36.89 14.06 25.30
C HIS A 50 -36.23 14.22 26.67
N GLY A 51 -36.01 15.48 27.09
CA GLY A 51 -35.63 15.81 28.47
C GLY A 51 -34.36 15.12 29.00
N ALA A 52 -33.42 14.76 28.13
CA ALA A 52 -32.16 14.12 28.51
C ALA A 52 -31.08 15.17 28.83
N ASP A 53 -30.27 14.89 29.85
CA ASP A 53 -29.11 15.73 30.20
C ASP A 53 -27.90 15.43 29.31
N ALA A 54 -27.76 14.16 28.91
CA ALA A 54 -26.76 13.71 27.95
C ALA A 54 -27.29 12.51 27.14
N VAL A 55 -26.70 12.31 25.96
CA VAL A 55 -27.02 11.22 25.05
C VAL A 55 -25.74 10.51 24.62
N VAL A 56 -25.74 9.18 24.70
CA VAL A 56 -24.69 8.32 24.17
C VAL A 56 -25.26 7.52 23.00
N LEU A 57 -24.64 7.70 21.82
CA LEU A 57 -24.94 6.91 20.63
C LEU A 57 -23.94 5.77 20.55
N VAL A 58 -24.45 4.53 20.52
CA VAL A 58 -23.64 3.34 20.24
C VAL A 58 -23.99 2.89 18.83
N VAL A 59 -23.00 2.92 17.94
CA VAL A 59 -23.15 2.55 16.52
C VAL A 59 -22.32 1.31 16.26
N THR A 60 -22.94 0.29 15.65
CA THR A 60 -22.25 -0.91 15.16
C THR A 60 -22.64 -1.16 13.72
N ALA A 61 -21.70 -1.69 12.94
CA ALA A 61 -21.94 -2.08 11.57
C ALA A 61 -21.23 -3.40 11.27
N ALA A 62 -21.81 -4.17 10.36
CA ALA A 62 -21.23 -5.40 9.85
C ALA A 62 -21.65 -5.63 8.40
N THR A 63 -20.92 -6.50 7.72
CA THR A 63 -21.16 -6.89 6.33
C THR A 63 -21.20 -8.41 6.20
N SER A 64 -21.77 -8.93 5.12
CA SER A 64 -21.73 -10.37 4.81
C SER A 64 -20.37 -10.87 4.29
N PHE A 65 -19.32 -10.04 4.28
CA PHE A 65 -17.98 -10.46 3.88
C PHE A 65 -17.48 -11.62 4.75
N ALA A 66 -17.27 -12.78 4.12
CA ALA A 66 -16.84 -14.01 4.78
C ALA A 66 -15.45 -14.49 4.33
N GLY A 67 -14.77 -13.73 3.46
CA GLY A 67 -13.50 -14.10 2.83
C GLY A 67 -13.42 -13.58 1.40
N PHE A 68 -12.21 -13.45 0.88
CA PHE A 68 -11.96 -12.98 -0.49
C PHE A 68 -12.37 -14.02 -1.56
N ASP A 69 -12.42 -15.30 -1.17
CA ASP A 69 -12.68 -16.47 -1.98
C ASP A 69 -14.13 -16.97 -1.87
N ARG A 70 -14.99 -16.25 -1.14
CA ARG A 70 -16.37 -16.65 -0.87
C ARG A 70 -17.36 -15.67 -1.49
N PRO A 71 -18.39 -16.16 -2.20
CA PRO A 71 -19.48 -15.30 -2.66
C PRO A 71 -20.20 -14.65 -1.46
N PRO A 72 -20.39 -13.31 -1.45
CA PRO A 72 -20.95 -12.60 -0.30
C PRO A 72 -22.37 -13.02 0.10
N ALA A 73 -23.15 -13.48 -0.88
CA ALA A 73 -24.55 -13.89 -0.69
C ALA A 73 -24.71 -15.35 -0.28
N LEU A 74 -23.64 -16.16 -0.43
CA LEU A 74 -23.63 -17.58 -0.08
C LEU A 74 -22.80 -17.86 1.18
N GLY A 75 -22.29 -16.82 1.84
CA GLY A 75 -21.55 -16.93 3.09
C GLY A 75 -22.46 -17.11 4.31
N ASP A 76 -21.88 -17.61 5.39
CA ASP A 76 -22.59 -17.86 6.66
C ASP A 76 -22.65 -16.64 7.59
N VAL A 77 -22.27 -15.45 7.09
CA VAL A 77 -22.23 -14.22 7.88
C VAL A 77 -23.53 -13.44 7.69
N ASP A 78 -24.40 -13.48 8.70
CA ASP A 78 -25.54 -12.57 8.80
C ASP A 78 -25.08 -11.22 9.38
N PRO A 79 -25.04 -10.14 8.57
CA PRO A 79 -24.58 -8.83 9.05
C PRO A 79 -25.49 -8.25 10.13
N ALA A 80 -26.81 -8.48 10.08
CA ALA A 80 -27.74 -7.95 11.07
C ALA A 80 -27.53 -8.62 12.43
N ALA A 81 -27.37 -9.95 12.44
CA ALA A 81 -27.04 -10.69 13.65
C ALA A 81 -25.68 -10.26 14.23
N ALA A 82 -24.64 -10.13 13.39
CA ALA A 82 -23.31 -9.69 13.82
C ALA A 82 -23.33 -8.26 14.40
N ALA A 83 -23.97 -7.31 13.73
CA ALA A 83 -24.10 -5.93 14.21
C ALA A 83 -24.91 -5.87 15.52
N ALA A 84 -25.98 -6.67 15.65
CA ALA A 84 -26.77 -6.76 16.88
C ALA A 84 -25.97 -7.35 18.06
N GLN A 85 -25.19 -8.40 17.82
CA GLN A 85 -24.34 -9.01 18.85
C GLN A 85 -23.30 -8.02 19.36
N ALA A 86 -22.60 -7.33 18.46
CA ALA A 86 -21.66 -6.27 18.82
C ALA A 86 -22.33 -5.14 19.61
N LEU A 87 -23.54 -4.73 19.19
CA LEU A 87 -24.31 -3.69 19.87
C LEU A 87 -24.71 -4.12 21.28
N ALA A 88 -25.16 -5.37 21.46
CA ALA A 88 -25.54 -5.90 22.76
C ALA A 88 -24.35 -5.89 23.73
N ALA A 89 -23.16 -6.26 23.28
CA ALA A 89 -21.93 -6.24 24.07
C ALA A 89 -21.49 -4.81 24.43
N ALA A 90 -21.55 -3.88 23.47
CA ALA A 90 -21.13 -2.49 23.68
C ALA A 90 -22.14 -1.68 24.52
N ALA A 91 -23.44 -1.93 24.34
CA ALA A 91 -24.49 -1.12 24.95
C ALA A 91 -24.57 -1.20 26.48
N VAL A 92 -24.08 -2.30 27.08
CA VAL A 92 -24.10 -2.48 28.53
C VAL A 92 -22.95 -1.74 29.23
N GLN A 93 -21.94 -1.29 28.49
CA GLN A 93 -20.76 -0.62 29.06
C GLN A 93 -21.05 0.85 29.38
N PRO A 94 -20.79 1.36 30.60
CA PRO A 94 -20.85 2.80 30.87
C PRO A 94 -19.90 3.59 29.95
N TYR A 95 -20.31 4.79 29.50
CA TYR A 95 -19.49 5.60 28.59
C TYR A 95 -18.09 5.88 29.15
N ALA A 96 -17.99 6.23 30.43
CA ALA A 96 -16.71 6.50 31.09
C ALA A 96 -15.77 5.27 31.02
N THR A 97 -16.29 4.06 31.25
CA THR A 97 -15.53 2.81 31.15
C THR A 97 -15.09 2.53 29.71
N ALA A 98 -16.01 2.65 28.74
CA ALA A 98 -15.71 2.43 27.32
C ALA A 98 -14.66 3.43 26.81
N ARG A 99 -14.79 4.70 27.19
CA ARG A 99 -13.82 5.76 26.86
C ARG A 99 -12.46 5.50 27.49
N ALA A 100 -12.40 5.11 28.76
CA ALA A 100 -11.14 4.79 29.42
C ALA A 100 -10.42 3.62 28.73
N ALA A 101 -11.14 2.57 28.36
CA ALA A 101 -10.60 1.44 27.60
C ALA A 101 -10.09 1.86 26.22
N HIS A 102 -10.88 2.64 25.46
CA HIS A 102 -10.47 3.18 24.16
C HIS A 102 -9.20 4.05 24.26
N VAL A 103 -9.17 4.98 25.22
CA VAL A 103 -8.02 5.87 25.42
C VAL A 103 -6.77 5.06 25.79
N ALA A 104 -6.90 4.05 26.65
CA ALA A 104 -5.79 3.18 27.02
C ALA A 104 -5.26 2.38 25.83
N ASP A 105 -6.15 1.76 25.05
CA ASP A 105 -5.79 1.01 23.83
C ASP A 105 -5.07 1.90 22.81
N HIS A 106 -5.67 3.03 22.44
CA HIS A 106 -5.07 3.95 21.48
C HIS A 106 -3.73 4.50 21.98
N GLN A 107 -3.64 4.91 23.25
CA GLN A 107 -2.41 5.47 23.82
C GLN A 107 -1.28 4.45 23.92
N ALA A 108 -1.59 3.15 24.09
CA ALA A 108 -0.58 2.10 24.12
C ALA A 108 0.23 2.01 22.80
N LEU A 109 -0.37 2.41 21.67
CA LEU A 109 0.30 2.55 20.38
C LEU A 109 0.82 3.98 20.16
N TYR A 110 -0.06 4.97 20.33
CA TYR A 110 0.22 6.35 19.95
C TYR A 110 1.34 6.97 20.80
N ARG A 111 1.45 6.67 22.10
CA ARG A 111 2.46 7.28 22.98
C ARG A 111 3.87 6.65 22.88
N ARG A 112 4.07 5.61 22.06
CA ARG A 112 5.38 4.96 21.87
C ARG A 112 6.43 5.89 21.24
N VAL A 113 6.00 6.87 20.45
CA VAL A 113 6.88 7.82 19.76
C VAL A 113 6.46 9.25 20.09
N ARG A 114 7.45 10.06 20.50
CA ARG A 114 7.33 11.51 20.65
C ARG A 114 8.36 12.18 19.76
N LEU A 115 7.92 13.18 19.00
CA LEU A 115 8.75 14.09 18.25
C LEU A 115 8.50 15.50 18.79
N ASP A 116 9.55 16.28 18.95
CA ASP A 116 9.49 17.65 19.47
C ASP A 116 10.50 18.49 18.70
N LEU A 117 10.01 19.26 17.72
CA LEU A 117 10.82 20.16 16.89
C LEU A 117 10.69 21.62 17.35
N GLY A 118 10.13 21.87 18.54
CA GLY A 118 9.76 23.19 19.01
C GLY A 118 8.43 23.71 18.45
N SER A 119 8.09 24.95 18.78
CA SER A 119 6.85 25.63 18.38
C SER A 119 7.12 26.94 17.66
N GLY A 120 6.25 27.29 16.69
CA GLY A 120 6.25 28.59 16.02
C GLY A 120 5.22 29.56 16.61
N SER A 121 5.19 30.79 16.11
CA SER A 121 4.23 31.84 16.52
C SER A 121 2.77 31.55 16.12
N THR A 122 2.54 30.53 15.30
CA THR A 122 1.22 30.11 14.80
C THR A 122 0.62 28.93 15.56
N ALA A 123 1.28 28.40 16.60
CA ALA A 123 0.90 27.15 17.25
C ALA A 123 -0.53 27.15 17.84
N ASP A 124 -1.04 28.32 18.24
CA ASP A 124 -2.38 28.48 18.82
C ASP A 124 -3.49 28.70 17.77
N LEU A 125 -3.15 28.78 16.48
CA LEU A 125 -4.14 28.94 15.41
C LEU A 125 -4.82 27.61 15.08
N PRO A 126 -6.06 27.64 14.54
CA PRO A 126 -6.68 26.49 13.89
C PRO A 126 -5.76 25.85 12.83
N THR A 127 -5.79 24.53 12.70
CA THR A 127 -4.87 23.78 11.82
C THR A 127 -4.92 24.23 10.36
N ASP A 128 -6.09 24.58 9.85
CA ASP A 128 -6.28 25.09 8.48
C ASP A 128 -5.60 26.45 8.26
N GLU A 129 -5.65 27.34 9.24
CA GLU A 129 -4.91 28.61 9.23
C GLU A 129 -3.38 28.39 9.29
N ARG A 130 -2.93 27.41 10.09
CA ARG A 130 -1.50 27.04 10.19
C ARG A 130 -0.96 26.56 8.83
N ILE A 131 -1.70 25.69 8.14
CA ILE A 131 -1.34 25.19 6.81
C ILE A 131 -1.26 26.34 5.80
N ARG A 132 -2.27 27.22 5.74
CA ARG A 132 -2.31 28.33 4.78
C ARG A 132 -1.18 29.33 4.97
N ARG A 133 -0.62 29.45 6.18
CA ARG A 133 0.47 30.40 6.51
C ARG A 133 1.86 29.80 6.48
N TYR A 134 1.99 28.47 6.41
CA TYR A 134 3.25 27.74 6.62
C TYR A 134 4.42 28.27 5.77
N ALA A 135 4.18 28.54 4.48
CA ALA A 135 5.23 29.03 3.57
C ALA A 135 5.80 30.40 3.98
N ALA A 136 4.97 31.28 4.56
CA ALA A 136 5.39 32.61 5.01
C ALA A 136 5.85 32.62 6.47
N GLN A 137 5.35 31.70 7.29
CA GLN A 137 5.60 31.57 8.72
C GLN A 137 5.81 30.10 9.06
N PRO A 138 7.05 29.59 8.97
CA PRO A 138 7.37 28.20 9.27
C PRO A 138 6.96 27.81 10.69
N ASP A 139 6.33 26.63 10.83
CA ASP A 139 5.78 26.13 12.10
C ASP A 139 6.27 24.68 12.36
N PRO A 140 7.36 24.51 13.13
CA PRO A 140 7.88 23.17 13.45
C PRO A 140 6.88 22.25 14.18
N ALA A 141 5.93 22.84 14.92
CA ALA A 141 4.88 22.08 15.57
C ALA A 141 3.84 21.56 14.56
N LEU A 142 3.71 22.17 13.37
CA LEU A 142 2.82 21.67 12.31
C LEU A 142 3.44 20.44 11.63
N VAL A 143 4.76 20.44 11.43
CA VAL A 143 5.51 19.26 10.96
C VAL A 143 5.38 18.12 11.96
N THR A 144 5.52 18.41 13.25
CA THR A 144 5.31 17.44 14.33
C THR A 144 3.87 16.89 14.32
N LEU A 145 2.87 17.76 14.12
CA LEU A 145 1.47 17.35 13.99
C LEU A 145 1.26 16.42 12.79
N LEU A 146 1.82 16.75 11.62
CA LEU A 146 1.70 15.93 10.40
C LEU A 146 2.34 14.54 10.58
N PHE A 147 3.54 14.49 11.17
CA PHE A 147 4.21 13.23 11.51
C PHE A 147 3.32 12.34 12.42
N GLN A 148 2.80 12.92 13.49
CA GLN A 148 1.93 12.19 14.42
C GLN A 148 0.56 11.85 13.80
N TYR A 149 0.08 12.65 12.85
CA TYR A 149 -1.16 12.37 12.13
C TYR A 149 -1.03 11.13 11.25
N GLY A 150 0.12 10.92 10.59
CA GLY A 150 0.38 9.67 9.86
C GLY A 150 0.30 8.42 10.76
N ARG A 151 0.90 8.50 11.96
CA ARG A 151 0.79 7.42 12.97
C ARG A 151 -0.65 7.21 13.45
N TYR A 152 -1.37 8.30 13.73
CA TYR A 152 -2.78 8.24 14.11
C TYR A 152 -3.63 7.56 13.04
N LEU A 153 -3.46 7.94 11.76
CA LEU A 153 -4.21 7.37 10.65
C LEU A 153 -3.96 5.87 10.52
N LEU A 154 -2.70 5.41 10.59
CA LEU A 154 -2.40 3.98 10.50
C LEU A 154 -3.00 3.17 11.67
N ILE A 155 -2.95 3.71 12.90
CA ILE A 155 -3.61 3.10 14.06
C ILE A 155 -5.12 3.01 13.83
N ALA A 156 -5.73 4.03 13.22
CA ALA A 156 -7.17 4.08 13.01
C ALA A 156 -7.66 3.24 11.82
N SER A 157 -6.80 2.93 10.84
CA SER A 157 -7.19 2.26 9.60
C SER A 157 -6.62 0.86 9.40
N SER A 158 -5.69 0.39 10.24
CA SER A 158 -5.01 -0.90 10.03
C SER A 158 -4.68 -1.60 11.34
N ARG A 159 -5.71 -2.08 12.06
CA ARG A 159 -5.53 -2.85 13.31
C ARG A 159 -5.48 -4.36 13.01
N PRO A 160 -4.78 -5.18 13.82
CA PRO A 160 -4.82 -6.63 13.68
C PRO A 160 -6.25 -7.17 13.52
N GLY A 161 -6.47 -8.03 12.52
CA GLY A 161 -7.79 -8.60 12.21
C GLY A 161 -8.70 -7.71 11.34
N THR A 162 -8.26 -6.52 10.93
CA THR A 162 -8.95 -5.67 9.95
C THR A 162 -8.39 -5.86 8.53
N GLN A 163 -8.98 -5.19 7.54
CA GLN A 163 -8.39 -5.06 6.21
C GLN A 163 -7.24 -4.04 6.25
N PRO A 164 -6.25 -4.13 5.34
CA PRO A 164 -5.23 -3.09 5.25
C PRO A 164 -5.80 -1.73 4.84
N ALA A 165 -5.06 -0.67 5.11
CA ALA A 165 -5.40 0.69 4.69
C ALA A 165 -5.39 0.79 3.16
N ASN A 166 -6.54 1.15 2.56
CA ASN A 166 -6.66 1.38 1.13
C ASN A 166 -6.22 2.82 0.76
N LEU A 167 -6.47 3.27 -0.48
CA LEU A 167 -6.10 4.63 -0.94
C LEU A 167 -6.63 5.77 -0.04
N GLN A 168 -7.70 5.54 0.71
CA GLN A 168 -8.32 6.50 1.64
C GLN A 168 -8.32 5.98 3.08
N GLY A 169 -7.44 5.02 3.42
CA GLY A 169 -7.45 4.33 4.70
C GLY A 169 -8.71 3.48 4.87
N ILE A 170 -9.72 4.07 5.51
CA ILE A 170 -11.09 3.52 5.64
C ILE A 170 -12.18 4.59 5.45
N TRP A 171 -11.82 5.81 5.05
CA TRP A 171 -12.72 6.97 5.04
C TRP A 171 -13.15 7.34 3.63
N ASN A 172 -14.39 7.03 3.28
CA ASN A 172 -14.96 7.30 1.96
C ASN A 172 -16.47 7.54 2.05
N ASP A 173 -16.97 8.57 1.38
CA ASP A 173 -18.38 8.92 1.27
C ASP A 173 -18.93 8.79 -0.16
N GLU A 174 -18.09 8.39 -1.12
CA GLU A 174 -18.47 8.23 -2.53
C GLU A 174 -18.79 6.77 -2.90
N VAL A 175 -19.83 6.54 -3.71
CA VAL A 175 -20.14 5.18 -4.24
C VAL A 175 -19.11 4.74 -5.28
N ARG A 176 -18.55 5.69 -6.04
CA ARG A 176 -17.52 5.47 -7.06
C ARG A 176 -16.31 6.35 -6.75
N PRO A 177 -15.53 6.03 -5.71
CA PRO A 177 -14.41 6.89 -5.31
C PRO A 177 -13.33 6.97 -6.40
N PRO A 178 -12.47 8.02 -6.39
CA PRO A 178 -11.30 8.10 -7.23
C PRO A 178 -10.46 6.83 -7.13
N TRP A 179 -10.10 6.26 -8.29
CA TRP A 179 -9.37 4.99 -8.39
C TRP A 179 -9.97 3.84 -7.56
N SER A 180 -11.31 3.87 -7.40
CA SER A 180 -12.07 2.86 -6.65
C SER A 180 -11.71 2.75 -5.16
N SER A 181 -10.95 3.70 -4.61
CA SER A 181 -10.42 3.63 -3.24
C SER A 181 -9.83 2.23 -2.91
N ASN A 182 -9.19 1.61 -3.91
CA ASN A 182 -8.75 0.22 -3.85
C ASN A 182 -7.33 0.11 -3.27
N TYR A 183 -6.64 -1.00 -3.56
CA TYR A 183 -5.22 -1.16 -3.27
C TYR A 183 -4.40 -0.96 -4.54
N THR A 184 -3.91 0.25 -4.77
CA THR A 184 -2.91 0.51 -5.83
C THR A 184 -1.52 0.15 -5.33
N VAL A 185 -0.98 -0.95 -5.85
CA VAL A 185 0.21 -1.66 -5.36
C VAL A 185 1.43 -1.45 -6.27
N ASN A 186 1.49 -0.34 -7.01
CA ASN A 186 2.69 0.16 -7.70
C ASN A 186 3.30 1.40 -7.03
N ILE A 187 2.88 1.71 -5.78
CA ILE A 187 3.49 2.66 -4.83
C ILE A 187 2.57 2.88 -3.61
N ASN A 188 1.28 3.11 -3.83
CA ASN A 188 0.41 3.72 -2.81
C ASN A 188 0.20 2.81 -1.59
N THR A 189 -0.20 1.56 -1.81
CA THR A 189 -0.38 0.59 -0.72
C THR A 189 0.95 0.36 0.01
N GLN A 190 2.08 0.31 -0.69
CA GLN A 190 3.38 0.18 -0.04
C GLN A 190 3.70 1.39 0.84
N MET A 191 3.46 2.60 0.32
CA MET A 191 3.66 3.86 1.03
C MET A 191 2.83 3.98 2.30
N ASN A 192 1.59 3.46 2.30
CA ASN A 192 0.74 3.42 3.49
C ASN A 192 1.44 2.74 4.69
N TYR A 193 2.34 1.79 4.42
CA TYR A 193 2.98 0.95 5.43
C TYR A 193 4.47 1.24 5.67
N TRP A 194 5.11 2.13 4.90
CA TRP A 194 6.46 2.60 5.21
C TRP A 194 6.65 3.10 6.65
N PRO A 195 5.68 3.80 7.29
CA PRO A 195 5.86 4.21 8.67
C PRO A 195 5.66 3.08 9.70
N ALA A 196 5.08 1.93 9.33
CA ALA A 196 4.61 0.93 10.30
C ALA A 196 5.73 0.46 11.25
N GLU A 197 6.86 0.02 10.69
CA GLU A 197 8.00 -0.43 11.48
C GLU A 197 8.79 0.73 12.11
N PRO A 198 9.30 1.73 11.35
CA PRO A 198 10.18 2.77 11.90
C PRO A 198 9.48 3.70 12.90
N THR A 199 8.14 3.79 12.88
CA THR A 199 7.37 4.61 13.83
C THR A 199 6.73 3.81 14.97
N ASN A 200 7.20 2.57 15.18
CA ASN A 200 6.86 1.69 16.30
C ASN A 200 5.37 1.29 16.34
N LEU A 201 4.85 0.87 15.19
CA LEU A 201 3.48 0.41 14.94
C LEU A 201 3.46 -0.94 14.20
N ALA A 202 4.42 -1.82 14.48
CA ALA A 202 4.59 -3.12 13.82
C ALA A 202 3.29 -3.95 13.78
N GLU A 203 2.49 -3.91 14.85
CA GLU A 203 1.21 -4.64 14.93
C GLU A 203 0.20 -4.13 13.89
N CYS A 204 0.27 -2.86 13.51
CA CYS A 204 -0.58 -2.27 12.49
C CYS A 204 -0.20 -2.72 11.07
N HIS A 205 0.94 -3.37 10.88
CA HIS A 205 1.39 -3.90 9.59
C HIS A 205 0.73 -5.25 9.25
N THR A 206 0.24 -5.97 10.26
CA THR A 206 -0.27 -7.34 10.12
C THR A 206 -1.45 -7.50 9.15
N PRO A 207 -2.39 -6.54 8.98
CA PRO A 207 -3.42 -6.61 7.93
C PRO A 207 -2.85 -6.72 6.51
N LEU A 208 -1.71 -6.07 6.23
CA LEU A 208 -1.07 -6.18 4.93
C LEU A 208 -0.50 -7.58 4.72
N PHE A 209 0.02 -8.24 5.75
CA PHE A 209 0.56 -9.60 5.62
C PHE A 209 -0.53 -10.61 5.30
N SER A 210 -1.69 -10.51 5.95
CA SER A 210 -2.87 -11.31 5.61
C SER A 210 -3.32 -11.05 4.17
N PHE A 211 -3.37 -9.78 3.77
CA PHE A 211 -3.68 -9.39 2.39
C PHE A 211 -2.71 -10.00 1.37
N ILE A 212 -1.40 -9.98 1.64
CA ILE A 212 -0.39 -10.59 0.75
C ILE A 212 -0.57 -12.10 0.68
N ALA A 213 -0.83 -12.77 1.81
CA ALA A 213 -1.06 -14.21 1.83
C ALA A 213 -2.27 -14.60 0.96
N GLU A 214 -3.39 -13.91 1.12
CA GLU A 214 -4.61 -14.15 0.35
C GLU A 214 -4.43 -13.77 -1.13
N LEU A 215 -3.74 -12.65 -1.42
CA LEU A 215 -3.40 -12.26 -2.79
C LEU A 215 -2.49 -13.28 -3.47
N SER A 216 -1.60 -13.94 -2.73
CA SER A 216 -0.75 -15.00 -3.28
C SER A 216 -1.55 -16.23 -3.72
N GLU A 217 -2.68 -16.52 -3.07
CA GLU A 217 -3.55 -17.62 -3.45
C GLU A 217 -4.21 -17.37 -4.81
N ASN A 218 -4.84 -16.21 -4.99
CA ASN A 218 -5.36 -15.80 -6.29
C ASN A 218 -4.23 -15.60 -7.32
N GLY A 219 -3.08 -15.09 -6.88
CA GLY A 219 -1.91 -14.84 -7.70
C GLY A 219 -1.31 -16.10 -8.33
N ARG A 220 -1.41 -17.26 -7.65
CA ARG A 220 -1.02 -18.56 -8.24
C ARG A 220 -1.87 -18.91 -9.46
N ARG A 221 -3.18 -18.67 -9.39
CA ARG A 221 -4.08 -18.89 -10.53
C ARG A 221 -3.77 -17.95 -11.68
N THR A 222 -3.47 -16.68 -11.39
CA THR A 222 -3.07 -15.70 -12.41
C THR A 222 -1.73 -16.08 -13.05
N ALA A 223 -0.73 -16.50 -12.26
CA ALA A 223 0.56 -16.94 -12.78
C ALA A 223 0.42 -18.11 -13.77
N ALA A 224 -0.36 -19.13 -13.39
CA ALA A 224 -0.63 -20.28 -14.25
C ALA A 224 -1.44 -19.90 -15.51
N THR A 225 -2.49 -19.08 -15.35
CA THR A 225 -3.44 -18.77 -16.43
C THR A 225 -2.87 -17.79 -17.46
N ASN A 226 -2.24 -16.71 -17.00
CA ASN A 226 -1.79 -15.62 -17.86
C ASN A 226 -0.39 -15.89 -18.43
N TYR A 227 0.44 -16.63 -17.70
CA TYR A 227 1.87 -16.77 -18.01
C TYR A 227 2.35 -18.22 -18.11
N GLY A 228 1.54 -19.22 -17.74
CA GLY A 228 2.00 -20.60 -17.65
C GLY A 228 3.16 -20.79 -16.66
N ALA A 229 3.26 -19.92 -15.65
CA ALA A 229 4.41 -19.83 -14.75
C ALA A 229 4.08 -20.40 -13.35
N PRO A 230 5.09 -20.95 -12.63
CA PRO A 230 4.98 -21.29 -11.21
C PRO A 230 4.92 -20.03 -10.33
N GLY A 231 4.79 -20.24 -9.03
CA GLY A 231 4.78 -19.14 -8.07
C GLY A 231 3.47 -18.34 -8.11
N TRP A 232 3.52 -17.08 -7.70
CA TRP A 232 2.37 -16.18 -7.73
C TRP A 232 2.74 -14.78 -8.23
N VAL A 233 1.78 -14.12 -8.85
CA VAL A 233 1.92 -12.77 -9.42
C VAL A 233 0.72 -11.91 -9.04
N ALA A 234 0.95 -10.60 -8.94
CA ALA A 234 -0.08 -9.59 -8.88
C ALA A 234 0.33 -8.38 -9.73
N HIS A 235 -0.65 -7.58 -10.14
CA HIS A 235 -0.46 -6.40 -10.98
C HIS A 235 -0.70 -5.11 -10.19
N HIS A 236 -0.64 -3.95 -10.85
CA HIS A 236 -0.63 -2.66 -10.15
C HIS A 236 -1.87 -2.34 -9.27
N ASN A 237 -3.00 -3.05 -9.43
CA ASN A 237 -4.20 -2.84 -8.65
C ASN A 237 -4.75 -4.16 -8.10
N ALA A 238 -5.24 -4.10 -6.87
CA ALA A 238 -5.98 -5.16 -6.18
C ALA A 238 -7.14 -4.55 -5.38
N ASP A 239 -8.03 -5.39 -4.84
CA ASP A 239 -9.24 -4.99 -4.14
C ASP A 239 -9.56 -5.91 -2.95
N LEU A 240 -10.75 -5.76 -2.38
CA LEU A 240 -11.26 -6.61 -1.28
C LEU A 240 -11.25 -8.10 -1.64
N TRP A 241 -11.44 -8.43 -2.92
CA TRP A 241 -11.51 -9.81 -3.44
C TRP A 241 -10.14 -10.36 -3.84
N ARG A 242 -9.07 -9.61 -3.57
CA ARG A 242 -7.69 -9.99 -3.89
C ARG A 242 -7.53 -10.24 -5.39
N GLN A 243 -8.09 -9.36 -6.21
CA GLN A 243 -7.81 -9.38 -7.64
C GLN A 243 -6.28 -9.31 -7.88
N SER A 244 -5.75 -10.28 -8.61
CA SER A 244 -4.33 -10.36 -8.96
C SER A 244 -4.06 -10.24 -10.46
N ALA A 245 -5.08 -10.38 -11.31
CA ALA A 245 -4.98 -10.19 -12.76
C ALA A 245 -4.85 -8.70 -13.15
N PRO A 246 -4.23 -8.39 -14.30
CA PRO A 246 -4.10 -7.01 -14.75
C PRO A 246 -5.49 -6.38 -14.96
N VAL A 247 -5.65 -5.13 -14.52
CA VAL A 247 -6.86 -4.34 -14.81
C VAL A 247 -6.79 -3.76 -16.23
N GLY A 248 -7.67 -2.81 -16.56
CA GLY A 248 -7.68 -2.17 -17.88
C GLY A 248 -8.71 -2.77 -18.85
N ALA A 249 -9.73 -3.46 -18.32
CA ALA A 249 -10.89 -3.94 -19.07
C ALA A 249 -10.52 -4.62 -20.41
N PHE A 250 -9.56 -5.54 -20.36
CA PHE A 250 -9.13 -6.40 -21.48
C PHE A 250 -8.72 -5.65 -22.76
N GLY A 251 -8.07 -4.49 -22.60
CA GLY A 251 -7.48 -3.72 -23.71
C GLY A 251 -7.92 -2.27 -23.82
N TRP A 252 -8.85 -1.82 -22.96
CA TRP A 252 -9.20 -0.40 -22.86
C TRP A 252 -8.13 0.41 -22.11
N GLY A 253 -7.54 -0.19 -21.07
CA GLY A 253 -6.54 0.45 -20.24
C GLY A 253 -5.20 0.63 -20.96
N ASP A 254 -4.47 1.68 -20.60
CA ASP A 254 -3.13 1.93 -21.14
C ASP A 254 -2.14 0.91 -20.55
N PRO A 255 -1.34 0.21 -21.38
CA PRO A 255 -0.36 -0.75 -20.90
C PRO A 255 0.67 -0.15 -19.93
N VAL A 256 0.91 1.17 -19.97
CA VAL A 256 1.87 1.87 -19.09
C VAL A 256 1.61 1.65 -17.60
N TRP A 257 0.34 1.43 -17.23
CA TRP A 257 -0.05 1.11 -15.85
C TRP A 257 -0.63 -0.32 -15.76
N ALA A 258 -1.36 -0.78 -16.78
CA ALA A 258 -2.07 -2.07 -16.70
C ALA A 258 -1.10 -3.26 -16.70
N CYS A 259 -0.06 -3.21 -17.53
CA CYS A 259 0.84 -4.33 -17.80
C CYS A 259 2.10 -4.26 -16.92
N TRP A 260 1.91 -4.34 -15.61
CA TRP A 260 3.01 -4.30 -14.64
C TRP A 260 2.90 -5.46 -13.63
N PRO A 261 3.58 -6.60 -13.85
CA PRO A 261 3.46 -7.82 -13.04
C PRO A 261 4.42 -7.87 -11.83
N MET A 262 4.90 -6.72 -11.34
CA MET A 262 5.91 -6.65 -10.28
C MET A 262 5.37 -6.25 -8.90
N ALA A 263 4.04 -6.30 -8.69
CA ALA A 263 3.47 -5.97 -7.39
C ALA A 263 3.88 -6.98 -6.30
N ALA A 264 3.97 -8.27 -6.65
CA ALA A 264 4.33 -9.33 -5.72
C ALA A 264 5.77 -9.14 -5.14
N PRO A 265 6.82 -8.93 -5.95
CA PRO A 265 8.15 -8.57 -5.45
C PRO A 265 8.15 -7.39 -4.47
N TRP A 266 7.42 -6.30 -4.78
CA TRP A 266 7.42 -5.12 -3.91
C TRP A 266 6.67 -5.38 -2.60
N LEU A 267 5.48 -5.99 -2.66
CA LEU A 267 4.72 -6.34 -1.47
C LEU A 267 5.52 -7.27 -0.54
N CYS A 268 6.26 -8.22 -1.11
CA CYS A 268 7.14 -9.11 -0.36
C CYS A 268 8.25 -8.39 0.43
N GLN A 269 8.66 -7.19 0.03
CA GLN A 269 9.60 -6.37 0.81
C GLN A 269 9.04 -6.08 2.21
N HIS A 270 7.73 -5.89 2.36
CA HIS A 270 7.10 -5.63 3.66
C HIS A 270 7.20 -6.83 4.62
N LEU A 271 7.14 -8.05 4.08
CA LEU A 271 7.34 -9.28 4.86
C LEU A 271 8.78 -9.38 5.37
N TRP A 272 9.75 -9.05 4.51
CA TRP A 272 11.15 -9.00 4.91
C TRP A 272 11.41 -7.91 5.95
N GLU A 273 10.93 -6.69 5.73
CA GLU A 273 11.13 -5.56 6.65
C GLU A 273 10.56 -5.86 8.05
N HIS A 274 9.39 -6.51 8.15
CA HIS A 274 8.86 -6.91 9.45
C HIS A 274 9.82 -7.83 10.22
N TYR A 275 10.44 -8.78 9.53
CA TYR A 275 11.51 -9.60 10.13
C TYR A 275 12.76 -8.77 10.44
N ALA A 276 13.20 -7.91 9.53
CA ALA A 276 14.42 -7.13 9.70
C ALA A 276 14.35 -6.18 10.92
N PHE A 277 13.18 -5.60 11.18
CA PHE A 277 12.93 -4.76 12.36
C PHE A 277 12.65 -5.58 13.63
N GLY A 278 11.91 -6.70 13.53
CA GLY A 278 11.42 -7.45 14.70
C GLY A 278 12.24 -8.68 15.11
N GLY A 279 13.06 -9.23 14.22
CA GLY A 279 13.90 -10.41 14.44
C GLY A 279 13.13 -11.73 14.63
N ASN A 280 11.81 -11.77 14.39
CA ASN A 280 10.99 -12.95 14.64
C ASN A 280 11.24 -14.07 13.60
N ARG A 281 12.05 -15.06 13.97
CA ARG A 281 12.41 -16.20 13.10
C ARG A 281 11.21 -17.09 12.76
N SER A 282 10.23 -17.25 13.65
CA SER A 282 9.02 -18.05 13.36
C SER A 282 8.17 -17.37 12.31
N PHE A 283 7.93 -16.06 12.43
CA PHE A 283 7.27 -15.29 11.38
C PHE A 283 8.01 -15.39 10.04
N LEU A 284 9.34 -15.26 10.08
CA LEU A 284 10.17 -15.39 8.87
C LEU A 284 9.98 -16.76 8.21
N ALA A 285 10.04 -17.85 8.97
CA ALA A 285 9.97 -19.20 8.45
C ALA A 285 8.56 -19.63 8.01
N GLU A 286 7.55 -19.30 8.81
CA GLU A 286 6.19 -19.84 8.66
C GLU A 286 5.27 -18.95 7.81
N HIS A 287 5.57 -17.65 7.72
CA HIS A 287 4.72 -16.68 7.03
C HIS A 287 5.45 -15.95 5.90
N ALA A 288 6.57 -15.29 6.19
CA ALA A 288 7.24 -14.45 5.20
C ALA A 288 7.89 -15.28 4.08
N TYR A 289 8.70 -16.28 4.43
CA TYR A 289 9.50 -17.02 3.47
C TYR A 289 8.67 -17.77 2.43
N PRO A 290 7.59 -18.51 2.77
CA PRO A 290 6.77 -19.18 1.76
C PRO A 290 6.20 -18.22 0.71
N LEU A 291 5.78 -17.02 1.13
CA LEU A 291 5.24 -15.99 0.24
C LEU A 291 6.34 -15.38 -0.64
N MET A 292 7.49 -15.02 -0.05
CA MET A 292 8.64 -14.50 -0.80
C MET A 292 9.18 -15.53 -1.80
N LYS A 293 9.30 -16.79 -1.38
CA LYS A 293 9.72 -17.91 -2.24
C LYS A 293 8.78 -18.08 -3.43
N GLY A 294 7.46 -18.10 -3.21
CA GLY A 294 6.49 -18.20 -4.29
C GLY A 294 6.53 -17.02 -5.26
N ALA A 295 6.80 -15.80 -4.78
CA ALA A 295 7.01 -14.66 -5.67
C ALA A 295 8.32 -14.79 -6.46
N ALA A 296 9.37 -15.34 -5.84
CA ALA A 296 10.67 -15.54 -6.48
C ALA A 296 10.62 -16.65 -7.54
N GLU A 297 9.84 -17.70 -7.33
CA GLU A 297 9.55 -18.74 -8.33
C GLU A 297 8.90 -18.14 -9.58
N PHE A 298 7.91 -17.26 -9.42
CA PHE A 298 7.35 -16.51 -10.54
C PHE A 298 8.39 -15.60 -11.19
N GLY A 299 9.16 -14.85 -10.39
CA GLY A 299 10.22 -13.97 -10.89
C GLY A 299 11.26 -14.70 -11.74
N LEU A 300 11.71 -15.89 -11.31
CA LEU A 300 12.62 -16.74 -12.08
C LEU A 300 12.01 -17.20 -13.41
N ALA A 301 10.72 -17.55 -13.43
CA ALA A 301 10.02 -17.97 -14.64
C ALA A 301 9.67 -16.81 -15.58
N TRP A 302 9.54 -15.60 -15.04
CA TRP A 302 9.26 -14.38 -15.82
C TRP A 302 10.50 -13.83 -16.53
N LEU A 303 11.69 -14.10 -15.99
CA LEU A 303 12.95 -13.71 -16.59
C LEU A 303 13.24 -14.51 -17.88
N VAL A 304 13.63 -13.79 -18.93
CA VAL A 304 14.12 -14.38 -20.18
C VAL A 304 15.59 -14.04 -20.39
N GLU A 305 16.32 -14.93 -21.04
CA GLU A 305 17.73 -14.70 -21.34
C GLU A 305 17.91 -13.84 -22.60
N HIS A 306 18.75 -12.82 -22.50
CA HIS A 306 19.15 -11.95 -23.60
C HIS A 306 20.63 -11.59 -23.45
N GLU A 307 21.46 -11.98 -24.42
CA GLU A 307 22.91 -11.69 -24.44
C GLU A 307 23.64 -12.08 -23.14
N GLY A 308 23.28 -13.23 -22.56
CA GLY A 308 23.87 -13.74 -21.31
C GLY A 308 23.34 -13.08 -20.02
N ARG A 309 22.45 -12.10 -20.13
CA ARG A 309 21.75 -11.45 -19.01
C ARG A 309 20.30 -11.92 -18.92
N LEU A 310 19.71 -11.77 -17.74
CA LEU A 310 18.30 -12.04 -17.47
C LEU A 310 17.52 -10.73 -17.45
N VAL A 311 16.41 -10.68 -18.17
CA VAL A 311 15.60 -9.47 -18.39
C VAL A 311 14.12 -9.79 -18.20
N THR A 312 13.30 -8.80 -17.83
CA THR A 312 11.84 -8.90 -17.96
C THR A 312 11.41 -8.44 -19.35
N ALA A 313 10.46 -9.12 -19.98
CA ALA A 313 9.88 -8.70 -21.25
C ALA A 313 8.47 -9.32 -21.42
N PRO A 314 7.39 -8.53 -21.46
CA PRO A 314 7.33 -7.07 -21.40
C PRO A 314 7.70 -6.48 -20.01
N ALA A 315 8.18 -5.24 -20.01
CA ALA A 315 8.44 -4.43 -18.82
C ALA A 315 7.87 -3.01 -18.99
N THR A 316 7.45 -2.40 -17.89
CA THR A 316 6.97 -1.01 -17.82
C THR A 316 7.63 -0.28 -16.65
N SER A 317 7.65 1.05 -16.66
CA SER A 317 8.03 1.87 -15.49
C SER A 317 6.78 2.66 -15.08
N PRO A 318 6.00 2.20 -14.09
CA PRO A 318 4.78 2.87 -13.65
C PRO A 318 5.01 4.36 -13.36
N GLU A 319 4.23 5.31 -13.88
CA GLU A 319 3.29 5.20 -15.02
C GLU A 319 3.80 6.08 -16.17
N ASN A 320 5.10 5.96 -16.45
CA ASN A 320 5.81 6.80 -17.37
C ASN A 320 5.95 6.16 -18.75
N LYS A 321 6.06 7.01 -19.78
CA LYS A 321 6.32 6.60 -21.16
C LYS A 321 7.65 7.18 -21.63
N PHE A 322 8.32 6.46 -22.50
CA PHE A 322 9.54 6.91 -23.16
C PHE A 322 9.28 7.25 -24.63
N THR A 323 10.26 7.89 -25.26
CA THR A 323 10.23 8.19 -26.69
C THR A 323 11.26 7.30 -27.40
N THR A 324 10.83 6.53 -28.37
CA THR A 324 11.71 5.65 -29.17
C THR A 324 12.57 6.47 -30.15
N PRO A 325 13.65 5.88 -30.72
CA PRO A 325 14.51 6.58 -31.69
C PRO A 325 13.79 7.11 -32.94
N ASP A 326 12.66 6.53 -33.33
CA ASP A 326 11.80 7.00 -34.43
C ASP A 326 10.76 8.05 -33.99
N GLY A 327 10.82 8.51 -32.74
CA GLY A 327 10.00 9.61 -32.20
C GLY A 327 8.64 9.18 -31.66
N GLN A 328 8.35 7.87 -31.56
CA GLN A 328 7.07 7.39 -31.04
C GLN A 328 7.07 7.34 -29.50
N ARG A 329 5.93 7.68 -28.90
CA ARG A 329 5.72 7.49 -27.46
C ARG A 329 5.34 6.03 -27.20
N ALA A 330 6.13 5.35 -26.38
CA ALA A 330 5.93 3.94 -26.02
C ALA A 330 5.88 3.76 -24.50
N ALA A 331 5.22 2.68 -24.08
CA ALA A 331 5.00 2.34 -22.67
C ALA A 331 5.75 1.07 -22.24
N VAL A 332 5.90 0.12 -23.18
CA VAL A 332 6.39 -1.23 -22.92
C VAL A 332 7.76 -1.40 -23.55
N SER A 333 8.71 -1.86 -22.75
CA SER A 333 10.08 -2.21 -23.17
C SER A 333 10.45 -3.60 -22.64
N ALA A 334 11.76 -3.85 -22.51
CA ALA A 334 12.30 -4.88 -21.64
C ALA A 334 12.92 -4.24 -20.38
N ALA A 335 13.21 -5.05 -19.35
CA ALA A 335 14.02 -4.75 -18.17
C ALA A 335 14.06 -3.27 -17.77
N SER A 336 12.90 -2.73 -17.40
CA SER A 336 12.84 -1.44 -16.73
C SER A 336 13.68 -1.52 -15.45
N THR A 337 14.32 -0.41 -15.07
CA THR A 337 15.18 -0.40 -13.88
C THR A 337 14.40 -0.76 -12.63
N MET A 338 13.10 -0.42 -12.57
CA MET A 338 12.22 -0.83 -11.48
C MET A 338 12.04 -2.35 -11.38
N ASP A 339 11.70 -3.02 -12.48
CA ASP A 339 11.53 -4.49 -12.50
C ASP A 339 12.80 -5.19 -12.02
N MET A 340 13.96 -4.77 -12.55
CA MET A 340 15.26 -5.33 -12.18
C MET A 340 15.59 -5.09 -10.72
N ALA A 341 15.35 -3.89 -10.20
CA ALA A 341 15.57 -3.56 -8.80
C ALA A 341 14.65 -4.35 -7.86
N LEU A 342 13.38 -4.57 -8.25
CA LEU A 342 12.42 -5.34 -7.47
C LEU A 342 12.78 -6.83 -7.39
N LEU A 343 13.14 -7.44 -8.53
CA LEU A 343 13.58 -8.84 -8.55
C LEU A 343 14.91 -9.01 -7.80
N HIS A 344 15.84 -8.06 -7.94
CA HIS A 344 17.07 -8.06 -7.16
C HIS A 344 16.78 -8.02 -5.64
N ASP A 345 15.85 -7.17 -5.19
CA ASP A 345 15.46 -7.10 -3.78
C ASP A 345 14.87 -8.41 -3.28
N LEU A 346 13.89 -8.94 -4.02
CA LEU A 346 13.21 -10.17 -3.67
C LEU A 346 14.18 -11.35 -3.58
N PHE A 347 15.04 -11.51 -4.59
CA PHE A 347 16.04 -12.59 -4.58
C PHE A 347 17.02 -12.43 -3.42
N THR A 348 17.45 -11.19 -3.12
CA THR A 348 18.31 -10.90 -1.97
C THR A 348 17.63 -11.29 -0.66
N ASN A 349 16.38 -10.87 -0.44
CA ASN A 349 15.62 -11.18 0.77
C ASN A 349 15.40 -12.70 0.93
N CYS A 350 15.11 -13.42 -0.16
CA CYS A 350 15.01 -14.88 -0.16
C CYS A 350 16.34 -15.57 0.18
N ILE A 351 17.46 -15.13 -0.41
CA ILE A 351 18.80 -15.67 -0.14
C ILE A 351 19.20 -15.45 1.32
N GLU A 352 18.98 -14.25 1.85
CA GLU A 352 19.25 -13.90 3.25
C GLU A 352 18.36 -14.75 4.18
N THR A 353 17.07 -14.87 3.88
CA THR A 353 16.15 -15.72 4.65
C THR A 353 16.59 -17.19 4.68
N ALA A 354 16.87 -17.77 3.52
CA ALA A 354 17.31 -19.16 3.39
C ALA A 354 18.63 -19.40 4.16
N THR A 355 19.52 -18.41 4.19
CA THR A 355 20.77 -18.47 4.96
C THR A 355 20.54 -18.36 6.46
N ILE A 356 19.66 -17.45 6.90
CA ILE A 356 19.32 -17.25 8.31
C ILE A 356 18.67 -18.50 8.89
N LEU A 357 17.78 -19.14 8.13
CA LEU A 357 17.02 -20.32 8.54
C LEU A 357 17.74 -21.64 8.26
N ASP A 358 18.83 -21.61 7.49
CA ASP A 358 19.58 -22.78 7.00
C ASP A 358 18.69 -23.80 6.25
N ILE A 359 17.96 -23.31 5.25
CA ILE A 359 17.01 -24.08 4.43
C ILE A 359 17.26 -23.85 2.93
N ASP A 360 16.66 -24.70 2.08
CA ASP A 360 16.54 -24.47 0.63
C ASP A 360 17.87 -24.17 -0.09
N GLY A 361 18.94 -24.89 0.27
CA GLY A 361 20.29 -24.63 -0.25
C GLY A 361 20.41 -24.60 -1.78
N GLU A 362 19.69 -25.48 -2.50
CA GLU A 362 19.66 -25.51 -3.97
C GLU A 362 18.92 -24.31 -4.54
N PHE A 363 17.73 -24.00 -4.03
CA PHE A 363 16.95 -22.84 -4.49
C PHE A 363 17.70 -21.52 -4.22
N ARG A 364 18.36 -21.40 -3.06
CA ARG A 364 19.26 -20.28 -2.75
C ARG A 364 20.36 -20.12 -3.81
N ALA A 365 20.99 -21.21 -4.24
CA ALA A 365 22.02 -21.16 -5.28
C ALA A 365 21.46 -20.72 -6.64
N THR A 366 20.26 -21.20 -7.00
CA THR A 366 19.54 -20.75 -8.20
C THR A 366 19.27 -19.24 -8.16
N LEU A 367 18.78 -18.72 -7.02
CA LEU A 367 18.53 -17.29 -6.85
C LEU A 367 19.82 -16.46 -6.90
N GLN A 368 20.92 -16.94 -6.31
CA GLN A 368 22.22 -16.27 -6.37
C GLN A 368 22.69 -16.12 -7.82
N SER A 369 22.67 -17.22 -8.58
CA SER A 369 23.05 -17.23 -10.00
C SER A 369 22.15 -16.32 -10.84
N ALA A 370 20.83 -16.37 -10.64
CA ALA A 370 19.90 -15.51 -11.35
C ALA A 370 20.12 -14.02 -11.02
N ARG A 371 20.28 -13.67 -9.74
CA ARG A 371 20.51 -12.29 -9.29
C ARG A 371 21.78 -11.69 -9.89
N GLU A 372 22.86 -12.45 -9.98
CA GLU A 372 24.14 -12.00 -10.60
C GLU A 372 24.01 -11.77 -12.12
N ARG A 373 23.09 -12.49 -12.77
CA ARG A 373 22.82 -12.41 -14.20
C ARG A 373 21.74 -11.39 -14.57
N LEU A 374 21.01 -10.82 -13.60
CA LEU A 374 20.05 -9.74 -13.87
C LEU A 374 20.71 -8.62 -14.66
N TYR A 375 19.91 -7.99 -15.51
CA TYR A 375 20.35 -6.81 -16.23
C TYR A 375 20.69 -5.68 -15.25
N PRO A 376 21.92 -5.14 -15.29
CA PRO A 376 22.36 -4.19 -14.26
C PRO A 376 21.79 -2.79 -14.50
N PRO A 377 21.61 -1.98 -13.44
CA PRO A 377 21.34 -0.55 -13.58
C PRO A 377 22.49 0.14 -14.32
N ARG A 378 22.19 1.21 -15.06
CA ARG A 378 23.17 1.95 -15.85
C ARG A 378 23.01 3.45 -15.70
N ILE A 379 24.11 4.14 -15.93
CA ILE A 379 24.19 5.60 -15.96
C ILE A 379 24.04 6.05 -17.41
N GLY A 380 23.11 6.96 -17.65
CA GLY A 380 22.82 7.51 -18.97
C GLY A 380 23.64 8.76 -19.32
N GLN A 381 23.39 9.29 -20.50
CA GLN A 381 24.11 10.40 -21.13
C GLN A 381 23.97 11.72 -20.38
N HIS A 382 22.96 11.87 -19.52
CA HIS A 382 22.75 13.04 -18.66
C HIS A 382 23.33 12.85 -17.25
N GLY A 383 24.09 11.77 -17.02
CA GLY A 383 24.61 11.38 -15.71
C GLY A 383 23.55 10.81 -14.77
N GLN A 384 22.34 10.55 -15.28
CA GLN A 384 21.18 10.06 -14.55
C GLN A 384 21.18 8.53 -14.46
N LEU A 385 20.50 7.96 -13.47
CA LEU A 385 20.17 6.53 -13.46
C LEU A 385 19.10 6.28 -14.53
N GLN A 386 19.40 5.44 -15.51
CA GLN A 386 18.45 5.12 -16.59
C GLN A 386 17.18 4.51 -16.03
N GLU A 387 16.02 4.98 -16.47
CA GLU A 387 14.71 4.40 -16.13
C GLU A 387 14.40 3.17 -16.98
N TRP A 388 14.89 3.15 -18.22
CA TRP A 388 14.53 2.18 -19.25
C TRP A 388 15.71 1.30 -19.69
N TRP A 389 15.39 0.27 -20.48
CA TRP A 389 16.37 -0.64 -21.10
C TRP A 389 17.40 0.05 -21.98
N GLN A 390 17.09 1.22 -22.51
CA GLN A 390 18.00 2.05 -23.28
C GLN A 390 17.95 3.45 -22.69
N ASP A 391 18.94 4.25 -23.06
CA ASP A 391 19.07 5.64 -22.62
C ASP A 391 18.04 6.53 -23.34
N TRP A 392 16.77 6.38 -22.94
CA TRP A 392 15.61 7.08 -23.48
C TRP A 392 15.04 8.11 -22.50
N ASP A 393 15.69 8.28 -21.35
CA ASP A 393 15.32 9.28 -20.36
C ASP A 393 15.39 10.69 -20.96
N ASP A 394 14.36 11.49 -20.69
CA ASP A 394 14.28 12.88 -21.10
C ASP A 394 14.55 13.77 -19.88
N PRO A 395 15.57 14.65 -19.90
CA PRO A 395 15.89 15.51 -18.76
C PRO A 395 14.78 16.53 -18.45
N ASP A 396 13.86 16.80 -19.37
CA ASP A 396 12.71 17.69 -19.18
C ASP A 396 11.45 16.92 -18.69
N ASP A 397 11.56 15.62 -18.45
CA ASP A 397 10.45 14.81 -17.93
C ASP A 397 10.30 14.92 -16.41
N HIS A 398 9.31 15.70 -15.98
CA HIS A 398 8.95 15.89 -14.58
C HIS A 398 7.82 14.95 -14.11
N HIS A 399 7.77 13.72 -14.63
CA HIS A 399 6.76 12.73 -14.24
C HIS A 399 6.72 12.51 -12.71
N ARG A 400 5.51 12.32 -12.18
CA ARG A 400 5.26 12.17 -10.73
C ARG A 400 5.84 10.89 -10.12
N HIS A 401 5.99 9.82 -10.91
CA HIS A 401 6.69 8.61 -10.48
C HIS A 401 8.19 8.72 -10.73
N THR A 402 8.96 8.15 -9.81
CA THR A 402 10.40 7.96 -9.90
C THR A 402 10.73 6.49 -9.64
N SER A 403 10.02 5.61 -10.36
CA SER A 403 9.99 4.17 -10.13
C SER A 403 11.37 3.50 -10.24
N HIS A 404 12.23 3.99 -11.12
CA HIS A 404 13.62 3.54 -11.24
C HIS A 404 14.49 3.86 -10.02
N LEU A 405 14.05 4.74 -9.12
CA LEU A 405 14.71 5.03 -7.84
C LEU A 405 14.28 4.09 -6.71
N PHE A 406 13.45 3.07 -6.96
CA PHE A 406 13.07 2.06 -5.96
C PHE A 406 14.30 1.49 -5.21
N GLY A 407 15.38 1.21 -5.94
CA GLY A 407 16.62 0.66 -5.35
C GLY A 407 17.30 1.58 -4.33
N LEU A 408 17.00 2.89 -4.34
CA LEU A 408 17.42 3.87 -3.34
C LEU A 408 16.43 3.95 -2.17
N HIS A 409 15.12 3.98 -2.44
CA HIS A 409 14.06 3.90 -1.44
C HIS A 409 12.75 3.41 -2.06
N PRO A 410 12.04 2.45 -1.43
CA PRO A 410 12.34 1.83 -0.14
C PRO A 410 13.46 0.78 -0.16
N GLY A 411 13.93 0.37 -1.34
CA GLY A 411 15.05 -0.57 -1.50
C GLY A 411 16.36 -0.12 -0.84
N ARG A 412 17.32 -1.05 -0.79
CA ARG A 412 18.63 -0.86 -0.12
C ARG A 412 19.83 -1.18 -1.01
N GLN A 413 19.66 -1.02 -2.32
CA GLN A 413 20.63 -1.44 -3.34
C GLN A 413 21.55 -0.29 -3.75
N ILE A 414 20.98 0.91 -3.81
CA ILE A 414 21.70 2.14 -4.13
C ILE A 414 22.00 2.85 -2.81
N THR A 415 23.29 2.89 -2.44
CA THR A 415 23.75 3.46 -1.17
C THR A 415 25.01 4.28 -1.39
N ARG A 416 25.19 5.31 -0.56
CA ARG A 416 26.35 6.22 -0.64
C ARG A 416 27.69 5.49 -0.60
N THR A 417 27.80 4.43 0.19
CA THR A 417 29.06 3.70 0.42
C THR A 417 29.20 2.44 -0.42
N GLY A 418 28.09 1.74 -0.73
CA GLY A 418 28.12 0.49 -1.47
C GLY A 418 28.14 0.67 -2.99
N THR A 419 27.48 1.71 -3.49
CA THR A 419 27.28 1.95 -4.92
C THR A 419 27.36 3.45 -5.25
N PRO A 420 28.49 4.12 -4.96
CA PRO A 420 28.61 5.57 -5.00
C PRO A 420 28.28 6.19 -6.38
N GLU A 421 28.66 5.53 -7.47
CA GLU A 421 28.37 6.01 -8.83
C GLU A 421 26.87 5.97 -9.14
N LEU A 422 26.18 4.88 -8.80
CA LEU A 422 24.73 4.76 -8.96
C LEU A 422 23.98 5.70 -7.99
N PHE A 423 24.54 5.96 -6.81
CA PHE A 423 23.97 6.90 -5.84
C PHE A 423 24.01 8.33 -6.39
N ALA A 424 25.13 8.76 -6.97
CA ALA A 424 25.23 10.05 -7.65
C ALA A 424 24.28 10.13 -8.86
N ALA A 425 24.16 9.05 -9.63
CA ALA A 425 23.24 8.99 -10.77
C ALA A 425 21.76 9.03 -10.35
N ALA A 426 21.41 8.37 -9.25
CA ALA A 426 20.07 8.43 -8.66
C ALA A 426 19.73 9.83 -8.16
N GLN A 427 20.69 10.52 -7.53
CA GLN A 427 20.53 11.92 -7.12
C GLN A 427 20.30 12.80 -8.34
N ARG A 428 21.10 12.62 -9.39
CA ARG A 428 20.93 13.34 -10.67
C ARG A 428 19.55 13.11 -11.29
N SER A 429 19.05 11.88 -11.29
CA SER A 429 17.68 11.58 -11.75
C SER A 429 16.62 12.33 -10.95
N LEU A 430 16.78 12.43 -9.62
CA LEU A 430 15.83 13.14 -8.78
C LEU A 430 15.86 14.66 -9.02
N GLU A 431 17.05 15.24 -9.18
CA GLU A 431 17.23 16.65 -9.56
C GLU A 431 16.54 16.98 -10.89
N LEU A 432 16.66 16.12 -11.90
CA LEU A 432 15.99 16.27 -13.19
C LEU A 432 14.46 16.18 -13.07
N ARG A 433 13.97 15.28 -12.21
CA ARG A 433 12.53 15.15 -11.90
C ARG A 433 11.95 16.37 -11.18
N GLY A 434 12.76 17.09 -10.41
CA GLY A 434 12.37 18.25 -9.62
C GLY A 434 11.54 17.91 -8.37
N ASP A 435 11.08 18.92 -7.63
CA ASP A 435 10.47 18.74 -6.30
C ASP A 435 8.93 18.73 -6.28
N GLY A 436 8.29 19.10 -7.38
CA GLY A 436 6.83 19.11 -7.49
C GLY A 436 6.20 17.72 -7.61
N GLY A 437 4.88 17.67 -7.76
CA GLY A 437 4.13 16.43 -8.01
C GLY A 437 2.85 16.34 -7.20
N THR A 438 2.27 15.15 -7.16
CA THR A 438 1.14 14.83 -6.27
C THR A 438 1.64 14.70 -4.82
N GLY A 439 0.71 14.68 -3.84
CA GLY A 439 1.06 14.53 -2.43
C GLY A 439 1.95 13.31 -2.13
N TRP A 440 1.61 12.14 -2.69
CA TRP A 440 2.41 10.93 -2.54
C TRP A 440 3.79 11.05 -3.22
N SER A 441 3.88 11.76 -4.36
CA SER A 441 5.15 11.94 -5.08
C SER A 441 6.11 12.75 -4.23
N MET A 442 5.66 13.91 -3.71
CA MET A 442 6.45 14.73 -2.81
C MET A 442 6.85 13.97 -1.54
N ALA A 443 5.96 13.17 -0.95
CA ALA A 443 6.29 12.33 0.20
C ALA A 443 7.38 11.28 -0.10
N TRP A 444 7.36 10.66 -1.29
CA TRP A 444 8.44 9.76 -1.70
C TRP A 444 9.77 10.51 -1.88
N LYS A 445 9.73 11.72 -2.43
CA LYS A 445 10.90 12.60 -2.59
C LYS A 445 11.54 13.00 -1.27
N VAL A 446 10.76 13.28 -0.22
CA VAL A 446 11.28 13.48 1.15
C VAL A 446 12.11 12.25 1.60
N ASN A 447 11.61 11.04 1.34
CA ASN A 447 12.35 9.82 1.68
C ASN A 447 13.63 9.64 0.84
N PHE A 448 13.62 10.02 -0.44
CA PHE A 448 14.83 10.00 -1.27
C PHE A 448 15.87 11.01 -0.80
N TRP A 449 15.49 12.27 -0.58
CA TRP A 449 16.39 13.31 -0.07
C TRP A 449 16.95 12.97 1.31
N ALA A 450 16.15 12.35 2.18
CA ALA A 450 16.64 11.76 3.43
C ALA A 450 17.71 10.67 3.19
N ARG A 451 17.54 9.78 2.21
CA ARG A 451 18.56 8.77 1.83
C ARG A 451 19.80 9.40 1.18
N PHE A 452 19.68 10.58 0.57
CA PHE A 452 20.83 11.37 0.09
C PHE A 452 21.60 12.09 1.20
N HIS A 453 21.05 12.09 2.42
CA HIS A 453 21.54 12.84 3.57
C HIS A 453 21.51 14.36 3.34
N ASP A 454 20.53 14.83 2.54
CA ASP A 454 20.27 16.25 2.30
C ASP A 454 19.01 16.66 3.07
N GLY A 455 19.21 17.03 4.33
CA GLY A 455 18.12 17.40 5.24
C GLY A 455 17.59 18.82 5.06
N ASP A 456 18.31 19.68 4.33
CA ASP A 456 17.82 21.03 4.01
C ASP A 456 16.85 20.98 2.83
N HIS A 457 17.04 20.03 1.91
CA HIS A 457 16.15 19.79 0.76
C HIS A 457 14.94 18.91 1.11
N ALA A 458 15.12 17.92 1.98
CA ALA A 458 14.05 17.02 2.45
C ALA A 458 12.99 17.74 3.29
#